data_AF-A0A2T4DC95-F1
#
_entry.id   AF-A0A2T4DC95-F1
#
_cell.length_a   1.000
_cell.length_b   1.000
_cell.length_c   1.000
_cell.angle_alpha   90.00
_cell.angle_beta   90.00
_cell.angle_gamma   90.00
#
_symmetry.space_group_name_H-M   'P 1'
#
loop_
_entity.id
_entity.type
_entity.pdbx_description
1 polymer ?
#
loop_
_entity_poly.entity_id
_entity_poly.type
_entity_poly.pdbx_seq_one_letter_code
_entity_poly.pdbx_strand_id
1 'polypeptide(L)'
;PGVNMPVGVTASEMLRLTPAIAPTPLDSQNDLGVLAGDNAGFPNGRRPYDDTVDIALRVAMGVLADPADAPDGGLEYTDGVQLAADPASLPADYESFPYLATPIAGSPNE
;
A
#
# COMPACT_ATOMS: atom_id res chain seq x y z
N PRO A 1 32.89 -25.25 -3.12
CA PRO A 1 32.31 -24.33 -2.09
C PRO A 1 32.91 -22.93 -2.25
N GLY A 2 32.09 -21.86 -2.31
CA GLY A 2 32.59 -20.48 -2.36
C GLY A 2 32.70 -19.81 -3.74
N VAL A 3 32.23 -20.45 -4.82
CA VAL A 3 32.29 -19.87 -6.18
C VAL A 3 31.33 -18.68 -6.36
N ASN A 4 30.32 -18.53 -5.49
CA ASN A 4 29.23 -17.56 -5.66
C ASN A 4 29.19 -16.52 -4.53
N MET A 5 30.31 -16.26 -3.87
CA MET A 5 30.39 -15.32 -2.74
C MET A 5 31.47 -14.27 -3.03
N PRO A 6 31.09 -13.11 -3.61
CA PRO A 6 32.03 -12.02 -3.81
C PRO A 6 32.68 -11.63 -2.47
N VAL A 7 33.98 -11.36 -2.47
CA VAL A 7 34.71 -11.01 -1.24
C VAL A 7 34.19 -9.65 -0.73
N GLY A 8 33.80 -9.58 0.54
CA GLY A 8 33.38 -8.33 1.19
C GLY A 8 31.91 -7.97 1.04
N VAL A 9 31.05 -8.86 0.53
CA VAL A 9 29.59 -8.65 0.55
C VAL A 9 28.93 -9.45 1.67
N THR A 10 27.96 -8.83 2.34
CA THR A 10 27.03 -9.51 3.25
C THR A 10 25.87 -10.06 2.42
N ALA A 11 25.51 -11.32 2.61
CA ALA A 11 24.31 -11.88 1.97
C ALA A 11 23.08 -11.05 2.40
N SER A 12 22.30 -10.59 1.43
CA SER A 12 21.06 -9.85 1.66
C SER A 12 19.95 -10.39 0.75
N GLU A 13 18.71 -10.38 1.24
CA GLU A 13 17.56 -10.48 0.35
C GLU A 13 17.45 -9.19 -0.46
N MET A 14 17.35 -9.31 -1.79
CA MET A 14 17.07 -8.17 -2.66
C MET A 14 15.59 -8.12 -3.00
N LEU A 15 14.90 -7.07 -2.56
CA LEU A 15 13.60 -6.71 -3.11
C LEU A 15 13.81 -6.03 -4.47
N ARG A 16 13.37 -6.66 -5.55
CA ARG A 16 13.40 -6.05 -6.89
C ARG A 16 12.29 -5.02 -6.96
N LEU A 17 12.69 -3.75 -6.99
CA LEU A 17 11.79 -2.62 -7.06
C LEU A 17 11.91 -1.94 -8.42
N THR A 18 10.81 -1.39 -8.92
CA THR A 18 10.79 -0.62 -10.18
C THR A 18 10.89 0.88 -9.85
N PRO A 19 12.09 1.51 -9.90
CA PRO A 19 12.27 2.93 -9.60
C PRO A 19 11.83 3.86 -10.73
N ALA A 20 11.40 3.32 -11.88
CA ALA A 20 11.05 4.10 -13.06
C ALA A 20 9.83 5.03 -12.87
N ILE A 21 8.96 4.73 -11.91
CA ILE A 21 7.82 5.57 -11.54
C ILE A 21 8.21 6.42 -10.33
N ALA A 22 8.10 7.75 -10.47
CA ALA A 22 8.34 8.68 -9.38
C ALA A 22 7.31 8.47 -8.25
N PRO A 23 7.68 8.62 -6.97
CA PRO A 23 6.70 8.61 -5.89
C PRO A 23 5.66 9.72 -6.08
N THR A 24 4.39 9.41 -5.89
CA THR A 24 3.32 10.41 -5.80
C THR A 24 3.47 11.19 -4.48
N PRO A 25 3.45 12.53 -4.48
CA PRO A 25 3.48 13.34 -3.26
C PRO A 25 2.32 12.98 -2.32
N LEU A 26 2.52 13.03 -0.99
CA LEU A 26 1.56 12.56 0.02
C LEU A 26 0.15 13.13 -0.16
N ASP A 27 0.05 14.43 -0.45
CA ASP A 27 -1.21 15.15 -0.66
C ASP A 27 -2.01 14.71 -1.91
N SER A 28 -1.34 13.99 -2.80
CA SER A 28 -1.85 13.55 -4.10
C SER A 28 -1.99 12.03 -4.17
N GLN A 29 -1.67 11.32 -3.10
CA GLN A 29 -1.76 9.86 -3.05
C GLN A 29 -3.21 9.42 -3.01
N ASN A 30 -3.51 8.32 -3.70
CA ASN A 30 -4.76 7.59 -3.51
C ASN A 30 -4.47 6.26 -2.82
N ASP A 31 -5.21 5.96 -1.75
CA ASP A 31 -5.04 4.77 -0.92
C ASP A 31 -5.43 3.49 -1.66
N LEU A 32 -6.27 3.57 -2.70
CA LEU A 32 -6.57 2.47 -3.61
C LEU A 32 -5.48 2.25 -4.68
N GLY A 33 -4.40 3.04 -4.66
CA GLY A 33 -3.24 2.86 -5.52
C GLY A 33 -3.60 2.78 -7.01
N VAL A 34 -3.12 1.73 -7.67
CA VAL A 34 -3.34 1.52 -9.11
C VAL A 34 -4.82 1.41 -9.48
N LEU A 35 -5.69 0.91 -8.58
CA LEU A 35 -7.14 0.83 -8.85
C LEU A 35 -7.77 2.21 -9.04
N ALA A 36 -7.21 3.24 -8.40
CA ALA A 36 -7.64 4.63 -8.55
C ALA A 36 -6.74 5.44 -9.51
N GLY A 37 -5.88 4.78 -10.28
CA GLY A 37 -5.00 5.42 -11.26
C GLY A 37 -3.70 5.99 -10.69
N ASP A 38 -3.37 5.71 -9.42
CA ASP A 38 -2.09 6.08 -8.84
C ASP A 38 -1.05 4.97 -9.06
N ASN A 39 -0.33 5.08 -10.18
CA ASN A 39 0.67 4.09 -10.61
C ASN A 39 1.88 3.96 -9.66
N ALA A 40 2.06 4.88 -8.71
CA ALA A 40 3.10 4.78 -7.69
C ALA A 40 2.67 4.00 -6.43
N GLY A 41 1.39 3.58 -6.35
CA GLY A 41 0.82 2.79 -5.27
C GLY A 41 0.88 1.27 -5.50
N PHE A 42 0.32 0.51 -4.56
CA PHE A 42 0.20 -0.95 -4.57
C PHE A 42 -0.36 -1.48 -5.90
N PRO A 43 0.16 -2.60 -6.46
CA PRO A 43 1.05 -3.59 -5.82
C PRO A 43 2.55 -3.33 -5.93
N ASN A 44 2.97 -2.40 -6.80
CA ASN A 44 4.39 -2.12 -7.04
C ASN A 44 4.88 -0.85 -6.31
N GLY A 45 3.99 -0.20 -5.57
CA GLY A 45 4.26 1.00 -4.79
C GLY A 45 5.13 0.75 -3.56
N ARG A 46 5.67 1.85 -3.02
CA ARG A 46 6.73 1.85 -1.97
C ARG A 46 6.29 2.48 -0.67
N ARG A 47 5.02 2.89 -0.59
CA ARG A 47 4.50 3.75 0.47
C ARG A 47 3.56 2.95 1.38
N PRO A 48 3.55 3.23 2.70
CA PRO A 48 2.57 2.62 3.60
C PRO A 48 1.15 3.21 3.51
N TYR A 49 0.93 4.21 2.66
CA TYR A 49 -0.36 4.89 2.53
C TYR A 49 -1.43 4.03 1.85
N ASP A 50 -1.02 3.04 1.06
CA ASP A 50 -1.95 2.20 0.30
C ASP A 50 -2.73 1.26 1.22
N ASP A 51 -4.05 1.23 1.06
CA ASP A 51 -4.94 0.30 1.73
C ASP A 51 -4.92 -1.06 1.01
N THR A 52 -3.87 -1.81 1.30
CA THR A 52 -3.63 -3.10 0.64
C THR A 52 -4.76 -4.11 0.86
N VAL A 53 -5.51 -3.99 1.96
CA VAL A 53 -6.62 -4.89 2.28
C VAL A 53 -7.81 -4.56 1.39
N ASP A 54 -8.21 -3.29 1.33
CA ASP A 54 -9.31 -2.84 0.48
C ASP A 54 -9.01 -3.07 -1.00
N ILE A 55 -7.77 -2.77 -1.45
CA ILE A 55 -7.35 -3.04 -2.84
C ILE A 55 -7.48 -4.54 -3.17
N ALA A 56 -6.90 -5.40 -2.34
CA ALA A 56 -6.91 -6.84 -2.59
C ALA A 56 -8.34 -7.41 -2.53
N LEU A 57 -9.16 -6.94 -1.59
CA LEU A 57 -10.55 -7.33 -1.46
C LEU A 57 -11.36 -6.94 -2.70
N ARG A 58 -11.27 -5.69 -3.16
CA ARG A 58 -11.97 -5.23 -4.37
C ARG A 58 -11.55 -5.99 -5.62
N VAL A 59 -10.25 -6.27 -5.78
CA VAL A 59 -9.76 -7.12 -6.87
C VAL A 59 -10.34 -8.53 -6.78
N ALA A 60 -10.34 -9.13 -5.60
CA ALA A 60 -10.90 -10.48 -5.39
C ALA A 60 -12.41 -10.54 -5.65
N MET A 61 -13.14 -9.45 -5.34
CA MET A 61 -14.57 -9.32 -5.63
C MET A 61 -14.88 -8.98 -7.10
N GLY A 62 -13.85 -8.74 -7.91
CA GLY A 62 -13.98 -8.60 -9.35
C GLY A 62 -14.10 -7.17 -9.88
N VAL A 63 -13.59 -6.16 -9.16
CA VAL A 63 -13.59 -4.77 -9.65
C VAL A 63 -12.88 -4.58 -11.00
N LEU A 64 -11.99 -5.50 -11.36
CA LEU A 64 -11.26 -5.53 -12.64
C LEU A 64 -11.82 -6.56 -13.63
N ALA A 65 -12.85 -7.31 -13.27
CA ALA A 65 -13.45 -8.35 -14.10
C ALA A 65 -14.57 -7.78 -14.99
N ASP A 66 -15.02 -8.56 -15.95
CA ASP A 66 -16.24 -8.23 -16.70
C ASP A 66 -17.43 -8.22 -15.72
N PRO A 67 -18.26 -7.16 -15.68
CA PRO A 67 -19.45 -7.11 -14.84
C PRO A 67 -20.43 -8.27 -15.06
N ALA A 68 -20.40 -8.94 -16.22
CA ALA A 68 -21.18 -10.15 -16.45
C ALA A 68 -20.72 -11.34 -15.59
N ASP A 69 -19.43 -11.41 -15.27
CA ASP A 69 -18.82 -12.47 -14.46
C ASP A 69 -18.73 -12.07 -12.97
N ALA A 70 -18.70 -10.77 -12.68
CA ALA A 70 -18.67 -10.20 -11.33
C ALA A 70 -19.69 -9.05 -11.20
N PRO A 71 -20.99 -9.34 -11.11
CA PRO A 71 -22.05 -8.32 -11.06
C PRO A 71 -21.94 -7.39 -9.85
N ASP A 72 -21.36 -7.88 -8.76
CA ASP A 72 -21.12 -7.11 -7.53
C ASP A 72 -19.71 -6.50 -7.47
N GLY A 73 -18.87 -6.70 -8.50
CA GLY A 73 -17.47 -6.26 -8.50
C GLY A 73 -17.28 -4.75 -8.40
N GLY A 74 -18.30 -3.97 -8.75
CA GLY A 74 -18.31 -2.50 -8.61
C GLY A 74 -18.70 -1.97 -7.24
N LEU A 75 -19.04 -2.84 -6.27
CA LEU A 75 -19.35 -2.39 -4.91
C LEU A 75 -18.09 -1.89 -4.19
N GLU A 76 -18.26 -0.91 -3.31
CA GLU A 76 -17.19 -0.30 -2.52
C GLU A 76 -16.82 -1.18 -1.32
N TYR A 77 -16.24 -2.35 -1.59
CA TYR A 77 -15.77 -3.23 -0.52
C TYR A 77 -14.67 -2.55 0.29
N THR A 78 -14.82 -2.59 1.61
CA THR A 78 -13.86 -2.06 2.59
C THR A 78 -13.85 -2.95 3.83
N ASP A 79 -12.72 -3.03 4.52
CA ASP A 79 -12.60 -3.68 5.82
C ASP A 79 -13.08 -2.77 6.99
N GLY A 80 -13.36 -1.50 6.70
CA GLY A 80 -13.83 -0.50 7.65
C GLY A 80 -12.73 0.16 8.48
N VAL A 81 -11.45 -0.07 8.16
CA VAL A 81 -10.28 0.47 8.86
C VAL A 81 -9.39 1.25 7.89
N GLN A 82 -9.67 2.55 7.77
CA GLN A 82 -8.90 3.41 6.87
C GLN A 82 -7.95 4.30 7.68
N LEU A 83 -6.66 3.97 7.68
CA LEU A 83 -5.63 4.75 8.39
C LEU A 83 -5.45 6.15 7.79
N ALA A 84 -5.69 6.28 6.49
CA ALA A 84 -5.20 7.39 5.69
C ALA A 84 -6.25 8.02 4.77
N ALA A 85 -7.54 7.93 5.14
CA ALA A 85 -8.66 8.47 4.35
C ALA A 85 -8.48 9.96 3.97
N ASP A 86 -7.76 10.71 4.81
CA ASP A 86 -7.35 12.08 4.58
C ASP A 86 -5.84 12.24 4.87
N PRO A 87 -5.00 12.57 3.86
CA PRO A 87 -3.58 12.87 4.08
C PRO A 87 -3.34 13.97 5.13
N ALA A 88 -4.26 14.93 5.28
CA ALA A 88 -4.16 15.99 6.27
C ALA A 88 -4.35 15.51 7.71
N SER A 89 -4.90 14.31 7.91
CA SER A 89 -5.04 13.68 9.22
C SER A 89 -3.78 12.94 9.68
N LEU A 90 -2.83 12.70 8.77
CA LEU A 90 -1.59 11.99 9.09
C LEU A 90 -0.63 12.88 9.90
N PRO A 91 0.12 12.30 10.84
CA PRO A 91 1.07 13.05 11.63
C PRO A 91 2.23 13.54 10.76
N ALA A 92 2.85 14.67 11.14
CA ALA A 92 3.89 15.32 10.35
C ALA A 92 5.15 14.45 10.12
N ASP A 93 5.37 13.44 10.97
CA ASP A 93 6.46 12.47 10.86
C ASP A 93 6.10 11.25 10.00
N TYR A 94 4.90 11.18 9.41
CA TYR A 94 4.47 10.08 8.54
C TYR A 94 5.39 9.89 7.32
N GLU A 95 6.00 10.96 6.80
CA GLU A 95 6.98 10.88 5.70
C GLU A 95 8.40 10.51 6.17
N SER A 96 8.58 10.16 7.45
CA SER A 96 9.85 9.73 8.03
C SER A 96 9.76 8.31 8.57
N PHE A 97 10.85 7.54 8.44
CA PHE A 97 10.93 6.20 9.02
C PHE A 97 10.59 6.24 10.53
N PRO A 98 9.68 5.37 11.02
CA PRO A 98 9.20 4.12 10.40
C PRO A 98 7.95 4.23 9.50
N TYR A 99 7.50 5.43 9.14
CA TYR A 99 6.33 5.67 8.29
C TYR A 99 5.01 5.11 8.86
N LEU A 100 4.89 5.16 10.19
CA LEU A 100 3.73 4.69 10.94
C LEU A 100 3.15 5.82 11.77
N ALA A 101 1.84 5.98 11.74
CA ALA A 101 1.15 6.84 12.70
C ALA A 101 1.21 6.23 14.09
N THR A 102 1.14 7.07 15.12
CA THR A 102 0.97 6.59 16.50
C THR A 102 -0.35 5.83 16.61
N PRO A 103 -0.37 4.57 17.09
CA PRO A 103 -1.60 3.82 17.22
C PRO A 103 -2.63 4.55 18.09
N ILE A 104 -3.89 4.50 17.69
CA ILE A 104 -4.98 4.97 18.54
C ILE A 104 -4.97 4.12 19.81
N ALA A 105 -5.05 4.77 20.98
CA ALA A 105 -5.13 4.07 22.24
C ALA A 105 -6.33 3.10 22.25
N GLY A 106 -6.15 1.94 22.87
CA GLY A 106 -7.23 0.96 23.02
C GLY A 106 -8.46 1.54 23.72
N SER A 107 -9.61 0.88 23.52
CA SER A 107 -10.87 1.26 24.17
C SER A 107 -10.68 1.41 25.69
N PRO A 108 -11.10 2.53 26.30
CA PRO A 108 -10.84 2.85 27.71
C PRO A 108 -11.67 2.03 28.73
N ASN A 109 -12.19 0.85 28.33
CA ASN A 109 -12.96 -0.03 29.19
C ASN A 109 -12.19 -1.32 29.53
N GLU A 110 -10.91 -1.16 29.89
CA GLU A 110 -10.37 -1.80 31.09
C GLU A 110 -10.32 -0.78 32.23
#